data_AF-A0A3Q0J015-F1
#
_entry.id   AF-A0A3Q0J015-F1
#
_cell.length_a   1.000
_cell.length_b   1.000
_cell.length_c   1.000
_cell.angle_alpha   90.00
_cell.angle_beta   90.00
_cell.angle_gamma   90.00
#
_symmetry.space_group_name_H-M   'P 1'
#
loop_
_entity.id
_entity.type
_entity.pdbx_description
1 polymer ?
#
loop_
_entity_poly.entity_id
_entity_poly.type
_entity_poly.pdbx_seq_one_letter_code
_entity_poly.pdbx_strand_id
1 'polypeptide(L)'
;MVSVLCQHIYKVLIIVVLALVLIEFTFSLLSETHNFYMHPFLTSINYTSPFMSSSIMYFNLTVQRNMDNTSTTGIAQFCPVVPPNLQGALKIHKRYRSLHQIEKELAPLELEPGGSHRPKSCIALFRVAIIVPYRDRKPHLHLLLYNLHPMLVRQQIDYTIFIIEQEEGHPFNRASLFNVGYAEAIKIREFDCFIFHDVDLIPEDDRNLYTCPGMPRHMSVAVDSMNYRLPYASLFGGVSNIY
;
A
#
# COMPACT_ATOMS: atom_id res chain seq x y z
N MET A 1 66.54 -9.74 -1.41
CA MET A 1 65.80 -9.13 -0.29
C MET A 1 64.51 -8.39 -0.67
N VAL A 2 64.05 -8.41 -1.93
CA VAL A 2 62.85 -7.65 -2.37
C VAL A 2 61.55 -8.50 -2.34
N SER A 3 61.62 -9.83 -2.26
CA SER A 3 60.44 -10.71 -2.39
C SER A 3 59.57 -10.84 -1.14
N VAL A 4 60.17 -10.74 0.06
CA VAL A 4 59.44 -10.94 1.33
C VAL A 4 58.62 -9.69 1.70
N LEU A 5 59.14 -8.49 1.37
CA LEU A 5 58.44 -7.22 1.65
C LEU A 5 57.13 -7.10 0.86
N CYS A 6 57.15 -7.51 -0.42
CA CYS A 6 55.98 -7.49 -1.30
C CYS A 6 54.86 -8.43 -0.80
N GLN A 7 55.24 -9.57 -0.20
CA GLN A 7 54.28 -10.57 0.30
C GLN A 7 53.52 -10.10 1.55
N HIS A 8 54.11 -9.20 2.34
CA HIS A 8 53.45 -8.62 3.50
C HIS A 8 52.60 -7.40 3.15
N ILE A 9 53.01 -6.62 2.15
CA ILE A 9 52.27 -5.42 1.70
C ILE A 9 50.88 -5.79 1.17
N TYR A 10 50.73 -6.83 0.34
CA TYR A 10 49.42 -7.19 -0.17
C TYR A 10 48.46 -7.71 0.93
N LYS A 11 49.00 -8.39 1.96
CA LYS A 11 48.18 -8.86 3.09
C LYS A 11 47.65 -7.69 3.91
N VAL A 12 48.50 -6.68 4.17
CA VAL A 12 48.08 -5.45 4.85
C VAL A 12 47.04 -4.70 4.00
N LEU A 13 47.25 -4.61 2.68
CA LEU A 13 46.30 -3.96 1.78
C LEU A 13 44.92 -4.65 1.78
N ILE A 14 44.89 -5.98 1.75
CA ILE A 14 43.62 -6.74 1.82
C ILE A 14 42.90 -6.48 3.16
N ILE A 15 43.62 -6.46 4.27
CA ILE A 15 43.02 -6.19 5.59
C ILE A 15 42.44 -4.77 5.64
N VAL A 16 43.16 -3.77 5.11
CA VAL A 16 42.68 -2.39 5.06
C VAL A 16 41.43 -2.26 4.19
N VAL A 17 41.40 -2.90 3.01
CA VAL A 17 40.23 -2.89 2.13
C VAL A 17 39.02 -3.57 2.79
N LEU A 18 39.21 -4.73 3.42
CA LEU A 18 38.14 -5.42 4.13
C LEU A 18 37.60 -4.59 5.32
N ALA A 19 38.48 -3.91 6.05
CA ALA A 19 38.08 -3.01 7.13
C ALA A 19 37.28 -1.81 6.61
N LEU A 20 37.68 -1.21 5.49
CA LEU A 20 36.93 -0.10 4.88
C LEU A 20 35.56 -0.55 4.38
N VAL A 21 35.46 -1.72 3.74
CA VAL A 21 34.17 -2.29 3.31
C VAL A 21 33.27 -2.60 4.50
N LEU A 22 33.82 -3.14 5.60
CA LEU A 22 33.06 -3.36 6.83
C LEU A 22 32.59 -2.04 7.45
N ILE A 23 33.43 -1.01 7.46
CA ILE A 23 33.07 0.32 7.95
C ILE A 23 31.93 0.91 7.11
N GLU A 24 32.04 0.88 5.78
CA GLU A 24 30.97 1.34 4.88
C GLU A 24 29.68 0.55 5.09
N PHE A 25 29.77 -0.78 5.22
CA PHE A 25 28.61 -1.64 5.47
C PHE A 25 27.95 -1.34 6.82
N THR A 26 28.73 -1.13 7.88
CA THR A 26 28.20 -0.73 9.20
C THR A 26 27.61 0.69 9.17
N PHE A 27 28.20 1.61 8.41
CA PHE A 27 27.66 2.96 8.25
C PHE A 27 26.34 2.93 7.46
N SER A 28 26.22 2.11 6.43
CA SER A 28 24.95 1.88 5.72
C SER A 28 23.88 1.27 6.63
N LEU A 29 24.25 0.30 7.47
CA LEU A 29 23.34 -0.29 8.46
C LEU A 29 22.89 0.72 9.54
N LEU A 30 23.78 1.61 9.98
CA LEU A 30 23.47 2.66 10.95
C LEU A 30 22.69 3.84 10.32
N SER A 31 22.90 4.12 9.03
CA SER A 31 22.18 5.17 8.31
C SER A 31 20.70 4.85 8.10
N GLU A 32 20.30 3.58 8.10
CA GLU A 32 18.89 3.19 8.01
C GLU A 32 18.12 3.48 9.31
N THR A 33 18.79 3.63 10.46
CA THR A 33 18.13 3.82 11.75
C THR A 33 18.00 5.29 12.19
N HIS A 34 18.63 6.25 11.50
CA HIS A 34 18.74 7.64 11.98
C HIS A 34 18.09 8.74 11.12
N ASN A 35 17.44 8.42 9.99
CA ASN A 35 16.81 9.43 9.11
C ASN A 35 15.28 9.52 9.21
N PHE A 36 14.68 9.05 10.32
CA PHE A 36 13.26 9.29 10.59
C PHE A 36 13.09 9.87 11.99
N TYR A 37 13.36 11.17 12.12
CA TYR A 37 12.92 11.94 13.29
C TYR A 37 11.41 12.21 13.13
N MET A 38 10.59 11.32 13.69
CA MET A 38 9.16 11.57 13.86
C MET A 38 8.97 12.74 14.84
N HIS A 39 8.47 13.86 14.32
CA HIS A 39 8.04 14.98 15.15
C HIS A 39 6.80 14.56 15.96
N PRO A 40 6.77 14.71 17.30
CA PRO A 40 5.62 14.31 18.09
C PRO A 40 4.60 15.45 18.11
N PHE A 41 3.50 15.31 17.38
CA PHE A 41 2.28 16.06 17.66
C PHE A 41 1.03 15.18 17.49
N LEU A 42 0.50 14.76 18.65
CA LEU A 42 -0.90 14.46 19.00
C LEU A 42 -1.58 13.30 18.23
N THR A 43 -1.96 12.17 18.84
CA THR A 43 -2.70 12.01 20.09
C THR A 43 -2.45 10.62 20.68
N SER A 44 -2.49 10.54 22.01
CA SER A 44 -2.34 9.33 22.82
C SER A 44 -3.31 8.24 22.41
N ILE A 45 -2.79 7.09 21.99
CA ILE A 45 -3.53 5.83 22.06
C ILE A 45 -2.70 4.87 22.91
N ASN A 46 -3.15 4.68 24.15
CA ASN A 46 -2.68 3.60 25.01
C ASN A 46 -3.18 2.27 24.43
N TYR A 47 -2.32 1.51 23.77
CA TYR A 47 -2.57 0.08 23.56
C TYR A 47 -1.58 -0.75 24.37
N THR A 48 -2.09 -1.23 25.50
CA THR A 48 -1.55 -2.39 26.20
C THR A 48 -1.63 -3.61 25.27
N SER A 49 -0.49 -4.11 24.81
CA SER A 49 -0.44 -5.43 24.16
C SER A 49 -0.47 -6.53 25.21
N PRO A 50 -1.11 -7.67 24.90
CA PRO A 50 -0.61 -8.95 25.36
C PRO A 50 -0.14 -9.78 24.16
N PHE A 51 1.18 -9.88 24.08
CA PHE A 51 1.96 -11.12 23.96
C PHE A 51 1.55 -12.19 22.92
N MET A 52 2.53 -12.47 22.05
CA MET A 52 2.78 -13.63 21.19
C MET A 52 2.07 -14.94 21.55
N SER A 53 1.59 -15.63 20.52
CA SER A 53 1.88 -17.06 20.40
C SER A 53 1.95 -17.50 18.94
N SER A 54 3.13 -17.98 18.55
CA SER A 54 3.41 -18.69 17.31
C SER A 54 2.79 -20.08 17.33
N SER A 55 1.85 -20.36 16.43
CA SER A 55 1.49 -21.73 16.06
C SER A 55 0.99 -21.74 14.61
N ILE A 56 1.85 -22.23 13.73
CA ILE A 56 1.53 -22.63 12.37
C ILE A 56 0.50 -23.75 12.45
N MET A 57 -0.69 -23.57 11.87
CA MET A 57 -1.64 -24.66 11.65
C MET A 57 -1.93 -24.76 10.15
N TYR A 58 -1.33 -25.77 9.51
CA TYR A 58 -1.72 -26.21 8.17
C TYR A 58 -3.16 -26.73 8.24
N PHE A 59 -4.11 -26.06 7.58
CA PHE A 59 -5.47 -26.58 7.44
C PHE A 59 -5.61 -27.27 6.08
N ASN A 60 -5.66 -28.60 6.09
CA ASN A 60 -5.98 -29.41 4.92
C ASN A 60 -7.47 -29.25 4.58
N LEU A 61 -7.76 -28.81 3.35
CA LEU A 61 -9.12 -28.78 2.81
C LEU A 61 -9.55 -30.19 2.39
N THR A 62 -10.33 -30.85 3.24
CA THR A 62 -11.25 -31.92 2.83
C THR A 62 -12.68 -31.47 3.13
N VAL A 63 -13.33 -30.86 2.14
CA VAL A 63 -14.75 -30.51 2.20
C VAL A 63 -15.57 -31.75 1.82
N GLN A 64 -16.09 -32.46 2.82
CA GLN A 64 -17.24 -33.35 2.63
C GLN A 64 -18.51 -32.53 2.82
N ARG A 65 -19.33 -32.41 1.76
CA ARG A 65 -20.66 -31.82 1.85
C ARG A 65 -21.59 -32.80 2.57
N ASN A 66 -22.13 -32.40 3.72
CA ASN A 66 -23.43 -32.87 4.17
C ASN A 66 -24.35 -31.65 4.29
N MET A 67 -25.39 -31.63 3.45
CA MET A 67 -26.54 -30.77 3.63
C MET A 67 -27.39 -31.36 4.75
N ASP A 68 -27.41 -30.70 5.90
CA ASP A 68 -28.53 -30.83 6.84
C ASP A 68 -29.17 -29.45 7.04
N ASN A 69 -30.46 -29.41 6.73
CA ASN A 69 -31.32 -28.26 6.92
C ASN A 69 -31.67 -28.13 8.41
N THR A 70 -31.51 -26.93 8.94
CA THR A 70 -32.50 -26.13 9.71
C THR A 70 -31.79 -25.34 10.82
N SER A 71 -32.07 -24.03 10.86
CA SER A 71 -32.01 -23.10 12.00
C SER A 71 -31.11 -21.88 11.76
N THR A 72 -31.78 -20.73 11.77
CA THR A 72 -31.32 -19.36 11.59
C THR A 72 -30.22 -18.93 12.57
N THR A 73 -28.98 -18.94 12.10
CA THR A 73 -27.94 -17.96 12.45
C THR A 73 -27.52 -17.34 11.12
N GLY A 74 -27.79 -16.06 10.91
CA GLY A 74 -27.47 -15.40 9.64
C GLY A 74 -25.98 -15.50 9.35
N ILE A 75 -25.59 -16.44 8.48
CA ILE A 75 -24.21 -16.58 8.03
C ILE A 75 -23.89 -15.28 7.30
N ALA A 76 -22.95 -14.50 7.85
CA ALA A 76 -22.50 -13.29 7.21
C ALA A 76 -21.99 -13.63 5.80
N GLN A 77 -22.70 -13.14 4.78
CA GLN A 77 -22.44 -13.49 3.40
C GLN A 77 -21.27 -12.64 2.87
N PHE A 78 -20.35 -13.28 2.13
CA PHE A 78 -19.29 -12.57 1.42
C PHE A 78 -19.86 -11.66 0.33
N CYS A 79 -19.18 -10.54 0.08
CA CYS A 79 -19.50 -9.66 -1.04
C CYS A 79 -19.28 -10.41 -2.37
N PRO A 80 -20.07 -10.11 -3.41
CA PRO A 80 -19.93 -10.76 -4.70
C PRO A 80 -18.58 -10.40 -5.35
N VAL A 81 -18.01 -11.35 -6.09
CA VAL A 81 -16.73 -11.16 -6.81
C VAL A 81 -16.77 -9.97 -7.77
N VAL A 82 -17.92 -9.75 -8.40
CA VAL A 82 -18.20 -8.54 -9.18
C VAL A 82 -19.21 -7.71 -8.38
N PRO A 83 -18.81 -6.54 -7.86
CA PRO A 83 -19.70 -5.65 -7.14
C PRO A 83 -20.90 -5.24 -8.00
N PRO A 84 -22.14 -5.21 -7.47
CA PRO A 84 -23.34 -5.01 -8.26
C PRO A 84 -23.56 -3.53 -8.66
N ASN A 85 -22.88 -2.60 -7.98
CA ASN A 85 -23.12 -1.16 -8.10
C ASN A 85 -22.05 -0.43 -8.90
N LEU A 86 -21.26 -1.15 -9.70
CA LEU A 86 -20.27 -0.55 -10.61
C LEU A 86 -20.96 0.29 -11.70
N GLN A 87 -20.37 1.42 -12.06
CA GLN A 87 -20.90 2.36 -13.05
C GLN A 87 -20.16 2.26 -14.41
N GLY A 88 -19.03 1.56 -14.47
CA GLY A 88 -18.14 1.57 -15.62
C GLY A 88 -17.38 2.88 -15.72
N ALA A 89 -17.44 3.52 -16.89
CA ALA A 89 -16.76 4.77 -17.14
C ALA A 89 -17.25 5.89 -16.21
N LEU A 90 -16.32 6.51 -15.50
CA LEU A 90 -16.56 7.52 -14.48
C LEU A 90 -16.34 8.93 -15.03
N LYS A 91 -17.15 9.87 -14.56
CA LYS A 91 -16.88 11.30 -14.77
C LYS A 91 -15.86 11.79 -13.74
N ILE A 92 -14.61 11.97 -14.16
CA ILE A 92 -13.55 12.46 -13.27
C ILE A 92 -13.80 13.90 -12.84
N HIS A 93 -13.82 14.13 -11.54
CA HIS A 93 -13.89 15.46 -10.96
C HIS A 93 -12.51 16.08 -10.93
N LYS A 94 -12.32 17.15 -11.71
CA LYS A 94 -11.03 17.88 -11.84
C LYS A 94 -10.93 19.15 -10.99
N ARG A 95 -12.00 19.50 -10.27
CA ARG A 95 -12.04 20.72 -9.44
C ARG A 95 -11.38 20.48 -8.09
N TYR A 96 -10.42 21.32 -7.75
CA TYR A 96 -9.82 21.35 -6.42
C TYR A 96 -10.85 21.66 -5.33
N ARG A 97 -10.73 20.96 -4.21
CA ARG A 97 -11.51 21.13 -2.97
C ARG A 97 -10.54 21.08 -1.79
N SER A 98 -10.82 21.80 -0.71
CA SER A 98 -10.07 21.61 0.54
C SER A 98 -10.44 20.26 1.19
N LEU A 99 -9.59 19.73 2.08
CA LEU A 99 -9.91 18.49 2.81
C LEU A 99 -11.25 18.58 3.55
N HIS A 100 -11.52 19.71 4.20
CA HIS A 100 -12.80 19.94 4.87
C HIS A 100 -14.02 19.87 3.92
N GLN A 101 -13.88 20.40 2.71
CA GLN A 101 -14.94 20.27 1.69
C GLN A 101 -15.10 18.82 1.23
N ILE A 102 -13.99 18.09 1.06
CA ILE A 102 -14.01 16.67 0.69
C ILE A 102 -14.72 15.86 1.78
N GLU A 103 -14.34 16.01 3.05
CA GLU A 103 -14.97 15.33 4.18
C GLU A 103 -16.47 15.60 4.24
N LYS A 104 -16.88 16.88 4.06
CA LYS A 104 -18.29 17.26 4.05
C LYS A 104 -19.06 16.65 2.89
N GLU A 105 -18.50 16.70 1.68
CA GLU A 105 -19.16 16.17 0.47
C GLU A 105 -19.19 14.63 0.46
N LEU A 106 -18.20 13.98 1.07
CA LEU A 106 -18.10 12.51 1.16
C LEU A 106 -18.71 11.93 2.44
N ALA A 107 -19.24 12.75 3.35
CA ALA A 107 -19.88 12.30 4.59
C ALA A 107 -20.93 11.18 4.39
N PRO A 108 -21.76 11.18 3.32
CA PRO A 108 -22.71 10.09 3.08
C PRO A 108 -22.09 8.71 2.80
N LEU A 109 -20.78 8.65 2.50
CA LEU A 109 -20.06 7.38 2.34
C LEU A 109 -19.69 6.74 3.67
N GLU A 110 -19.88 7.43 4.80
CA GLU A 110 -19.60 6.91 6.15
C GLU A 110 -18.18 6.34 6.30
N LEU A 111 -17.17 7.08 5.78
CA LEU A 111 -15.77 6.70 5.91
C LEU A 111 -15.35 6.62 7.39
N GLU A 112 -14.56 5.61 7.73
CA GLU A 112 -13.94 5.44 9.04
C GLU A 112 -12.72 6.38 9.18
N PRO A 113 -12.36 6.80 10.41
CA PRO A 113 -11.15 7.58 10.67
C PRO A 113 -9.90 6.95 10.04
N GLY A 114 -8.98 7.79 9.56
CA GLY A 114 -7.79 7.33 8.85
C GLY A 114 -8.02 6.99 7.38
N GLY A 115 -9.15 7.40 6.78
CA GLY A 115 -9.41 7.20 5.35
C GLY A 115 -9.72 5.75 5.00
N SER A 116 -10.41 5.04 5.89
CA SER A 116 -10.78 3.63 5.72
C SER A 116 -12.27 3.47 5.45
N HIS A 117 -12.67 2.34 4.87
CA HIS A 117 -14.07 1.95 4.77
C HIS A 117 -14.19 0.45 4.56
N ARG A 118 -15.25 -0.15 5.11
CA ARG A 118 -15.64 -1.54 4.89
C ARG A 118 -17.14 -1.62 4.59
N PRO A 119 -17.58 -2.52 3.69
CA PRO A 119 -19.02 -2.72 3.44
C PRO A 119 -19.74 -3.21 4.70
N LYS A 120 -20.91 -2.65 4.99
CA LYS A 120 -21.76 -3.05 6.13
C LYS A 120 -22.72 -4.19 5.81
N SER A 121 -23.03 -4.41 4.53
CA SER A 121 -24.03 -5.37 4.07
C SER A 121 -23.47 -6.76 3.75
N CYS A 122 -22.14 -6.91 3.66
CA CYS A 122 -21.47 -8.16 3.33
C CYS A 122 -20.02 -8.15 3.85
N ILE A 123 -19.39 -9.32 3.92
CA ILE A 123 -17.96 -9.44 4.26
C ILE A 123 -17.13 -9.21 2.99
N ALA A 124 -16.26 -8.21 2.98
CA ALA A 124 -15.37 -7.96 1.85
C ALA A 124 -14.45 -9.16 1.56
N LEU A 125 -14.21 -9.45 0.29
CA LEU A 125 -13.32 -10.54 -0.14
C LEU A 125 -11.84 -10.24 0.09
N PHE A 126 -11.48 -8.95 0.12
CA PHE A 126 -10.10 -8.49 0.25
C PHE A 126 -10.03 -7.32 1.22
N ARG A 127 -9.04 -7.37 2.13
CA ARG A 127 -8.56 -6.24 2.92
C ARG A 127 -7.39 -5.59 2.18
N VAL A 128 -7.56 -4.33 1.76
CA VAL A 128 -6.65 -3.67 0.81
C VAL A 128 -5.96 -2.46 1.45
N ALA A 129 -4.63 -2.48 1.47
CA ALA A 129 -3.82 -1.32 1.81
C ALA A 129 -3.44 -0.56 0.53
N ILE A 130 -3.87 0.69 0.40
CA ILE A 130 -3.53 1.54 -0.76
C ILE A 130 -2.43 2.50 -0.32
N ILE A 131 -1.22 2.29 -0.81
CA ILE A 131 -0.02 3.04 -0.42
C ILE A 131 0.27 4.12 -1.46
N VAL A 132 0.24 5.37 -1.03
CA VAL A 132 0.43 6.56 -1.85
C VAL A 132 1.66 7.32 -1.38
N PRO A 133 2.79 7.25 -2.10
CA PRO A 133 3.98 8.03 -1.81
C PRO A 133 3.70 9.50 -2.12
N TYR A 134 4.10 10.40 -1.23
CA TYR A 134 3.66 11.78 -1.26
C TYR A 134 4.76 12.75 -0.83
N ARG A 135 4.82 13.90 -1.51
CA ARG A 135 5.50 15.12 -1.07
C ARG A 135 5.01 16.30 -1.91
N ASP A 136 4.61 17.41 -1.30
CA ASP A 136 4.26 18.67 -1.97
C ASP A 136 3.23 18.59 -3.12
N ARG A 137 2.30 17.64 -3.06
CA ARG A 137 1.32 17.37 -4.13
C ARG A 137 -0.13 17.58 -3.70
N LYS A 138 -0.37 18.50 -2.76
CA LYS A 138 -1.67 18.71 -2.10
C LYS A 138 -2.87 18.77 -3.07
N PRO A 139 -2.84 19.53 -4.19
CA PRO A 139 -3.95 19.53 -5.13
C PRO A 139 -4.23 18.15 -5.76
N HIS A 140 -3.20 17.36 -6.07
CA HIS A 140 -3.34 16.02 -6.63
C HIS A 140 -3.91 15.06 -5.59
N LEU A 141 -3.41 15.10 -4.35
CA LEU A 141 -3.91 14.28 -3.26
C LEU A 141 -5.40 14.54 -3.01
N HIS A 142 -5.82 15.80 -2.99
CA HIS A 142 -7.22 16.15 -2.80
C HIS A 142 -8.11 15.66 -3.94
N LEU A 143 -7.65 15.74 -5.19
CA LEU A 143 -8.35 15.18 -6.34
C LEU A 143 -8.42 13.65 -6.26
N LEU A 144 -7.33 12.99 -5.88
CA LEU A 144 -7.27 11.55 -5.69
C LEU A 144 -8.30 11.10 -4.66
N LEU A 145 -8.26 11.63 -3.43
CA LEU A 145 -9.17 11.24 -2.36
C LEU A 145 -10.64 11.45 -2.76
N TYR A 146 -10.95 12.58 -3.37
CA TYR A 146 -12.32 12.90 -3.79
C TYR A 146 -12.88 11.93 -4.83
N ASN A 147 -12.06 11.48 -5.78
CA ASN A 147 -12.51 10.55 -6.82
C ASN A 147 -12.41 9.08 -6.38
N LEU A 148 -11.39 8.73 -5.60
CA LEU A 148 -11.06 7.35 -5.27
C LEU A 148 -12.01 6.77 -4.21
N HIS A 149 -12.33 7.50 -3.13
CA HIS A 149 -13.21 7.00 -2.08
C HIS A 149 -14.58 6.50 -2.60
N PRO A 150 -15.35 7.29 -3.38
CA PRO A 150 -16.62 6.80 -3.94
C PRO A 150 -16.46 5.54 -4.80
N MET A 151 -15.37 5.45 -5.57
CA MET A 151 -15.11 4.29 -6.42
C MET A 151 -14.84 3.04 -5.57
N LEU A 152 -13.96 3.11 -4.57
CA LEU A 152 -13.61 1.98 -3.72
C LEU A 152 -14.81 1.49 -2.90
N VAL A 153 -15.66 2.41 -2.43
CA VAL A 153 -16.92 2.06 -1.75
C VAL A 153 -17.85 1.26 -2.67
N ARG A 154 -17.99 1.66 -3.95
CA ARG A 154 -18.77 0.89 -4.93
C ARG A 154 -18.17 -0.49 -5.23
N GLN A 155 -16.86 -0.63 -5.11
CA GLN A 155 -16.16 -1.90 -5.29
C GLN A 155 -16.30 -2.87 -4.09
N GLN A 156 -16.97 -2.46 -3.00
CA GLN A 156 -17.26 -3.31 -1.82
C GLN A 156 -16.02 -4.01 -1.22
N ILE A 157 -14.88 -3.33 -1.23
CA ILE A 157 -13.66 -3.78 -0.56
C ILE A 157 -13.54 -3.18 0.84
N ASP A 158 -12.83 -3.88 1.72
CA ASP A 158 -12.37 -3.33 3.00
C ASP A 158 -11.00 -2.69 2.74
N TYR A 159 -10.88 -1.37 2.82
CA TYR A 159 -9.65 -0.68 2.46
C TYR A 159 -9.23 0.41 3.44
N THR A 160 -7.94 0.74 3.39
CA THR A 160 -7.33 1.89 4.05
C THR A 160 -6.35 2.57 3.09
N ILE A 161 -6.40 3.91 3.00
CA ILE A 161 -5.45 4.70 2.19
C ILE A 161 -4.34 5.24 3.10
N PHE A 162 -3.10 4.87 2.79
CA PHE A 162 -1.90 5.31 3.48
C PHE A 162 -1.16 6.35 2.64
N ILE A 163 -1.10 7.58 3.14
CA ILE A 163 -0.29 8.64 2.53
C ILE A 163 1.08 8.63 3.20
N ILE A 164 2.12 8.25 2.46
CA ILE A 164 3.49 8.15 2.95
C ILE A 164 4.25 9.40 2.54
N GLU A 165 4.32 10.34 3.46
CA GLU A 165 4.97 11.63 3.23
C GLU A 165 6.48 11.54 3.43
N GLN A 166 7.25 12.00 2.43
CA GLN A 166 8.69 12.15 2.55
C GLN A 166 9.05 13.55 3.02
N GLU A 167 9.93 13.65 4.01
CA GLU A 167 10.51 14.92 4.44
C GLU A 167 11.23 15.64 3.28
N GLU A 168 11.28 16.96 3.40
CA GLU A 168 12.06 17.83 2.51
C GLU A 168 13.58 17.59 2.67
N GLY A 169 14.38 18.24 1.83
CA GLY A 169 15.85 18.19 1.94
C GLY A 169 16.55 17.02 1.23
N HIS A 170 15.79 16.00 0.77
CA HIS A 170 16.33 14.87 0.01
C HIS A 170 15.62 14.64 -1.34
N PRO A 171 16.27 13.98 -2.32
CA PRO A 171 15.58 13.53 -3.54
C PRO A 171 14.39 12.62 -3.22
N PHE A 172 13.31 12.75 -3.99
CA PHE A 172 12.11 11.94 -3.77
C PHE A 172 12.41 10.47 -4.10
N ASN A 173 12.21 9.56 -3.14
CA ASN A 173 12.45 8.13 -3.30
C ASN A 173 11.14 7.35 -3.24
N ARG A 174 10.43 7.36 -4.38
CA ARG A 174 9.12 6.70 -4.56
C ARG A 174 9.12 5.23 -4.11
N ALA A 175 10.13 4.45 -4.50
CA ALA A 175 10.19 3.02 -4.19
C ALA A 175 10.41 2.77 -2.69
N SER A 176 11.26 3.56 -2.03
CA SER A 176 11.46 3.43 -0.59
C SER A 176 10.19 3.78 0.19
N LEU A 177 9.44 4.80 -0.24
CA LEU A 177 8.16 5.15 0.40
C LEU A 177 7.10 4.06 0.25
N PHE A 178 7.09 3.32 -0.85
CA PHE A 178 6.24 2.12 -0.98
C PHE A 178 6.61 1.05 0.05
N ASN A 179 7.90 0.77 0.24
CA ASN A 179 8.38 -0.20 1.23
C ASN A 179 8.03 0.23 2.66
N VAL A 180 8.24 1.51 2.99
CA VAL A 180 7.84 2.10 4.27
C VAL A 180 6.33 1.96 4.47
N GLY A 181 5.53 2.30 3.46
CA GLY A 181 4.08 2.19 3.55
C GLY A 181 3.60 0.75 3.78
N TYR A 182 4.22 -0.24 3.14
CA TYR A 182 3.95 -1.65 3.40
C TYR A 182 4.28 -2.00 4.86
N ALA A 183 5.49 -1.64 5.30
CA ALA A 183 5.97 -1.96 6.64
C ALA A 183 5.14 -1.29 7.75
N GLU A 184 4.60 -0.09 7.53
CA GLU A 184 3.72 0.59 8.48
C GLU A 184 2.28 0.06 8.42
N ALA A 185 1.74 -0.25 7.23
CA ALA A 185 0.38 -0.75 7.09
C ALA A 185 0.17 -2.05 7.87
N ILE A 186 1.11 -2.99 7.78
CA ILE A 186 1.01 -4.29 8.48
C ILE A 186 1.09 -4.20 10.01
N LYS A 187 1.58 -3.07 10.55
CA LYS A 187 1.56 -2.82 12.01
C LYS A 187 0.20 -2.39 12.51
N ILE A 188 -0.63 -1.84 11.62
CA ILE A 188 -1.95 -1.30 11.97
C ILE A 188 -2.99 -2.41 11.98
N ARG A 189 -2.97 -3.28 10.96
CA ARG A 189 -3.80 -4.49 10.88
C ARG A 189 -3.32 -5.41 9.75
N GLU A 190 -3.93 -6.58 9.66
CA GLU A 190 -3.75 -7.49 8.54
C GLU A 190 -4.42 -6.97 7.27
N PHE A 191 -3.67 -7.04 6.16
CA PHE A 191 -4.12 -6.76 4.81
C PHE A 191 -3.79 -7.96 3.92
N ASP A 192 -4.67 -8.24 2.95
CA ASP A 192 -4.52 -9.34 1.99
C ASP A 192 -3.96 -8.86 0.64
N CYS A 193 -3.88 -7.55 0.45
CA CYS A 193 -3.59 -6.93 -0.83
C CYS A 193 -2.98 -5.55 -0.64
N PHE A 194 -1.90 -5.27 -1.38
CA PHE A 194 -1.24 -3.98 -1.39
C PHE A 194 -1.36 -3.36 -2.79
N ILE A 195 -1.84 -2.12 -2.83
CA ILE A 195 -1.91 -1.32 -4.05
C ILE A 195 -0.94 -0.17 -3.92
N PHE A 196 0.05 -0.13 -4.81
CA PHE A 196 1.02 0.94 -4.91
C PHE A 196 0.51 1.95 -5.93
N HIS A 197 0.32 3.19 -5.51
CA HIS A 197 -0.50 4.12 -6.27
C HIS A 197 0.12 5.52 -6.34
N ASP A 198 0.40 6.00 -7.55
CA ASP A 198 0.85 7.38 -7.76
C ASP A 198 -0.27 8.38 -7.43
N VAL A 199 0.08 9.49 -6.78
CA VAL A 199 -0.90 10.46 -6.27
C VAL A 199 -1.69 11.20 -7.37
N ASP A 200 -1.18 11.20 -8.60
CA ASP A 200 -1.69 11.95 -9.74
C ASP A 200 -2.43 11.09 -10.77
N LEU A 201 -2.56 9.78 -10.54
CA LEU A 201 -3.35 8.89 -11.39
C LEU A 201 -4.75 8.72 -10.81
N ILE A 202 -5.79 8.90 -11.61
CA ILE A 202 -7.18 8.70 -11.18
C ILE A 202 -7.81 7.67 -12.11
N PRO A 203 -8.40 6.57 -11.58
CA PRO A 203 -9.06 5.58 -12.41
C PRO A 203 -10.32 6.16 -13.07
N GLU A 204 -10.41 6.04 -14.40
CA GLU A 204 -11.56 6.52 -15.19
C GLU A 204 -12.67 5.47 -15.35
N ASP A 205 -12.48 4.25 -14.84
CA ASP A 205 -13.45 3.17 -14.93
C ASP A 205 -13.45 2.31 -13.66
N ASP A 206 -14.59 2.20 -12.98
CA ASP A 206 -14.67 1.44 -11.71
C ASP A 206 -14.72 -0.08 -11.89
N ARG A 207 -14.73 -0.57 -13.14
CA ARG A 207 -14.46 -2.00 -13.45
C ARG A 207 -12.98 -2.35 -13.33
N ASN A 208 -12.10 -1.35 -13.19
CA ASN A 208 -10.72 -1.58 -12.77
C ASN A 208 -10.69 -1.88 -11.25
N LEU A 209 -10.94 -3.14 -10.88
CA LEU A 209 -11.08 -3.54 -9.48
C LEU A 209 -9.76 -3.39 -8.69
N TYR A 210 -9.81 -2.66 -7.57
CA TYR A 210 -8.72 -2.48 -6.61
C TYR A 210 -8.68 -3.67 -5.64
N THR A 211 -8.36 -4.84 -6.20
CA THR A 211 -8.23 -6.13 -5.50
C THR A 211 -6.97 -6.82 -6.00
N CYS A 212 -6.45 -7.82 -5.27
CA CYS A 212 -5.26 -8.57 -5.67
C CYS A 212 -5.66 -9.96 -6.19
N PRO A 213 -5.62 -10.21 -7.51
CA PRO A 213 -5.71 -11.58 -8.04
C PRO A 213 -4.41 -12.34 -7.73
N GLY A 214 -4.34 -13.63 -8.08
CA GLY A 214 -3.19 -14.49 -7.73
C GLY A 214 -1.84 -14.14 -8.38
N MET A 215 -1.76 -13.06 -9.16
CA MET A 215 -0.54 -12.56 -9.79
C MET A 215 -0.49 -11.03 -9.70
N PRO A 216 0.71 -10.41 -9.59
CA PRO A 216 0.84 -8.96 -9.65
C PRO A 216 0.22 -8.37 -10.92
N ARG A 217 -0.50 -7.27 -10.79
CA ARG A 217 -1.21 -6.63 -11.90
C ARG A 217 -0.81 -5.17 -12.04
N HIS A 218 -0.47 -4.78 -13.26
CA HIS A 218 -0.38 -3.37 -13.64
C HIS A 218 -1.79 -2.83 -13.90
N MET A 219 -2.21 -1.81 -13.15
CA MET A 219 -3.58 -1.29 -13.15
C MET A 219 -3.73 -0.03 -14.01
N SER A 220 -2.65 0.72 -14.25
CA SER A 220 -2.61 1.95 -15.06
C SER A 220 -2.14 1.70 -16.50
N VAL A 221 -2.72 0.71 -17.19
CA VAL A 221 -2.28 0.28 -18.53
C VAL A 221 -2.56 1.30 -19.65
N ALA A 222 -3.50 2.22 -19.43
CA ALA A 222 -3.93 3.23 -20.39
C ALA A 222 -4.15 4.57 -19.68
N VAL A 223 -3.13 5.42 -19.69
CA VAL A 223 -3.15 6.76 -19.06
C VAL A 223 -3.29 7.83 -20.14
N ASP A 224 -4.02 8.91 -19.85
CA ASP A 224 -4.31 10.02 -20.77
C ASP A 224 -3.03 10.70 -21.31
N SER A 225 -2.05 10.94 -20.44
CA SER A 225 -0.74 11.51 -20.79
C SER A 225 0.07 10.63 -21.74
N MET A 226 -0.29 9.35 -21.86
CA MET A 226 0.29 8.38 -22.80
C MET A 226 -0.68 8.07 -23.96
N ASN A 227 -1.67 8.94 -24.21
CA ASN A 227 -2.72 8.75 -25.22
C ASN A 227 -3.45 7.41 -25.11
N TYR A 228 -3.64 6.93 -23.87
CA TYR A 228 -4.26 5.63 -23.58
C TYR A 228 -3.54 4.44 -24.22
N ARG A 229 -2.22 4.55 -24.44
CA ARG A 229 -1.38 3.48 -24.99
C ARG A 229 -0.27 3.12 -24.02
N LEU A 230 -0.05 1.82 -23.86
CA LEU A 230 1.07 1.30 -23.08
C LEU A 230 2.38 1.55 -23.85
N PRO A 231 3.35 2.31 -23.30
CA PRO A 231 4.59 2.64 -24.02
C PRO A 231 5.44 1.40 -24.36
N TYR A 232 5.47 0.40 -23.48
CA TYR A 232 6.18 -0.86 -23.67
C TYR A 232 5.59 -1.94 -22.75
N ALA A 233 5.70 -3.21 -23.16
CA ALA A 233 5.02 -4.34 -22.51
C ALA A 233 5.45 -4.60 -21.06
N SER A 234 6.69 -4.27 -20.69
CA SER A 234 7.24 -4.46 -19.35
C SER A 234 6.95 -3.31 -18.38
N LEU A 235 6.20 -2.28 -18.79
CA LEU A 235 5.85 -1.17 -17.90
C LEU A 235 4.97 -1.68 -16.74
N PHE A 236 5.43 -1.42 -15.50
CA PHE A 236 4.74 -1.75 -14.25
C PHE A 236 4.71 -0.55 -13.27
N GLY A 237 4.84 0.66 -13.82
CA GLY A 237 4.75 1.92 -13.06
C GLY A 237 3.32 2.42 -12.88
N GLY A 238 3.14 3.59 -12.26
CA GLY A 238 1.82 4.18 -12.06
C GLY A 238 1.08 3.55 -10.89
N VAL A 239 0.11 2.68 -11.19
CA VAL A 239 -0.68 1.92 -10.22
C VAL A 239 -0.51 0.42 -10.44
N SER A 240 -0.17 -0.30 -9.39
CA SER A 240 -0.05 -1.76 -9.42
C SER A 240 -0.56 -2.40 -8.13
N ASN A 241 -0.92 -3.68 -8.22
CA ASN A 241 -1.27 -4.48 -7.05
C ASN A 241 -0.27 -5.63 -6.86
N ILE A 242 -0.06 -6.00 -5.59
CA ILE A 242 0.77 -7.12 -5.15
C ILE A 242 0.07 -7.77 -3.95
N TYR A 243 -0.02 -9.10 -3.97
CA TYR A 243 -0.54 -9.91 -2.87
C TYR A 243 0.48 -9.99 -1.72
#